data_AF-A0A485PEJ2-F1
#
_entry.id   AF-A0A485PEJ2-F1
#
_cell.length_a   1.000
_cell.length_b   1.000
_cell.length_c   1.000
_cell.angle_alpha   90.00
_cell.angle_beta   90.00
_cell.angle_gamma   90.00
#
_symmetry.space_group_name_H-M   'P 1'
#
loop_
_entity.id
_entity.type
_entity.pdbx_description
1 polymer ?
#
loop_
_entity_poly.entity_id
_entity_poly.type
_entity_poly.pdbx_seq_one_letter_code
_entity_poly.pdbx_strand_id
1 'polypeptide(L)'
;MKLNTSFPATCCQKLIEVVDECKPHTFYEKRMATEVAADALEKKGEKDIPGLTDTTVPYGLGPKRASRICKFFKLSKEDDVHLYAVRKPLNKE
;
A
#
# COMPACT_ATOMS: atom_id res chain seq x y z
N MET A 1 1.01 -20.39 12.15
CA MET A 1 2.05 -19.62 11.41
C MET A 1 1.69 -18.13 11.38
N LYS A 2 2.66 -17.20 11.40
CA LYS A 2 2.37 -15.75 11.28
C LYS A 2 2.68 -15.27 9.85
N LEU A 3 1.74 -14.56 9.22
CA LEU A 3 1.90 -13.98 7.89
C LEU A 3 1.88 -12.46 7.98
N ASN A 4 2.89 -11.82 7.39
CA ASN A 4 2.93 -10.37 7.27
C ASN A 4 2.38 -9.95 5.90
N THR A 5 1.16 -9.43 5.89
CA THR A 5 0.45 -9.02 4.67
C THR A 5 0.51 -7.51 4.51
N SER A 6 0.83 -7.03 3.31
CA SER A 6 0.82 -5.61 2.96
C SER A 6 -0.09 -5.38 1.76
N PHE A 7 -0.80 -4.25 1.75
CA PHE A 7 -1.61 -3.82 0.62
C PHE A 7 -1.05 -2.49 0.09
N PRO A 8 -0.25 -2.52 -0.99
CA PRO A 8 0.48 -1.34 -1.45
C PRO A 8 -0.42 -0.16 -1.86
N ALA A 9 -1.65 -0.42 -2.30
CA ALA A 9 -2.59 0.63 -2.72
C ALA A 9 -3.07 1.51 -1.56
N THR A 10 -3.23 0.94 -0.36
CA THR A 10 -3.59 1.69 0.85
C THR A 10 -2.39 2.03 1.73
N CYS A 11 -1.20 1.50 1.41
CA CYS A 11 0.03 1.59 2.20
C CYS A 11 -0.10 0.97 3.62
N CYS A 12 -1.11 0.12 3.84
CA CYS A 12 -1.34 -0.54 5.12
C CYS A 12 -0.69 -1.94 5.17
N GLN A 13 -0.39 -2.38 6.39
CA GLN A 13 0.19 -3.69 6.66
C GLN A 13 -0.48 -4.31 7.89
N LYS A 14 -0.72 -5.61 7.84
CA LYS A 14 -1.34 -6.37 8.92
C LYS A 14 -0.62 -7.71 9.11
N LEU A 15 -0.35 -8.03 10.38
CA LEU A 15 0.10 -9.35 10.77
C LEU A 15 -1.12 -10.24 11.01
N ILE A 16 -1.20 -11.35 10.27
CA ILE A 16 -2.26 -12.33 10.37
C ILE A 16 -1.71 -13.57 11.07
N GLU A 17 -2.37 -13.97 12.14
CA GLU A 17 -2.08 -15.23 12.82
C GLU A 17 -2.92 -16.35 12.20
N VAL A 18 -2.24 -17.26 11.49
CA VAL A 18 -2.85 -18.44 10.88
C VAL A 18 -2.81 -19.57 11.90
N VAL A 19 -3.97 -19.87 12.49
CA VAL A 19 -4.14 -20.93 13.50
C VAL A 19 -4.27 -22.31 12.85
N ASP A 20 -4.90 -22.38 11.67
CA ASP A 20 -5.13 -23.63 10.94
C ASP A 20 -3.94 -24.00 10.06
N GLU A 21 -3.38 -25.20 10.27
CA GLU A 21 -2.20 -25.72 9.59
C GLU A 21 -2.46 -26.18 8.15
N CYS A 22 -3.72 -26.39 7.75
CA CYS A 22 -4.06 -26.77 6.37
C CYS A 22 -3.97 -25.58 5.40
N LYS A 23 -4.27 -24.36 5.88
CA LYS A 23 -4.24 -23.12 5.09
C LYS A 23 -2.87 -22.73 4.53
N PRO A 24 -1.75 -22.85 5.26
CA PRO A 24 -0.43 -22.51 4.74
C PRO A 24 0.11 -23.53 3.72
N HIS A 25 -0.57 -24.67 3.50
CA HIS A 25 -0.07 -25.72 2.62
C HIS A 25 0.22 -25.25 1.19
N THR A 26 -0.60 -24.33 0.68
CA THR A 26 -0.43 -23.72 -0.67
C THR A 26 0.92 -22.99 -0.84
N PHE A 27 1.60 -22.63 0.25
CA PHE A 27 2.86 -21.89 0.22
C PHE A 27 4.12 -22.78 0.28
N TYR A 28 4.03 -24.04 0.74
CA TYR A 28 5.23 -24.81 1.09
C TYR A 28 6.14 -25.17 -0.09
N GLU A 29 5.61 -25.29 -1.32
CA GLU A 29 6.40 -25.65 -2.51
C GLU A 29 6.61 -24.47 -3.47
N LYS A 30 6.30 -23.25 -3.01
CA LYS A 30 6.41 -22.04 -3.84
C LYS A 30 7.71 -21.31 -3.55
N ARG A 31 8.35 -20.81 -4.60
CA ARG A 31 9.52 -19.92 -4.48
C ARG A 31 9.06 -18.50 -4.16
N MET A 32 9.94 -17.70 -3.55
CA MET A 32 9.71 -16.27 -3.37
C MET A 32 9.41 -15.59 -4.71
N ALA A 33 8.59 -14.53 -4.68
CA ALA A 33 8.10 -13.80 -5.87
C ALA A 33 7.16 -14.59 -6.81
N THR A 34 6.66 -15.76 -6.37
CA THR A 34 5.58 -16.45 -7.09
C THR A 34 4.23 -15.89 -6.67
N GLU A 35 3.35 -15.61 -7.63
CA GLU A 35 1.97 -15.24 -7.37
C GLU A 35 1.15 -16.47 -6.96
N VAL A 36 0.42 -16.36 -5.85
CA VAL A 36 -0.40 -17.45 -5.28
C VAL A 36 -1.76 -16.87 -4.89
N ALA A 37 -2.84 -17.52 -5.30
CA ALA A 37 -4.19 -17.15 -4.91
C ALA A 37 -4.36 -17.32 -3.38
N ALA A 38 -4.92 -16.31 -2.72
CA ALA A 38 -5.02 -16.26 -1.26
C ALA A 38 -6.32 -16.88 -0.69
N ASP A 39 -7.18 -17.46 -1.55
CA ASP A 39 -8.51 -17.97 -1.17
C ASP A 39 -8.48 -19.03 -0.06
N ALA A 40 -7.36 -19.75 0.06
CA ALA A 40 -7.14 -20.77 1.08
C ALA A 40 -6.80 -20.19 2.47
N LEU A 41 -6.26 -18.98 2.55
CA LEU A 41 -5.89 -18.33 3.82
C LEU A 41 -7.10 -17.73 4.52
N GLU A 42 -7.86 -16.97 3.75
CA GLU A 42 -9.05 -16.28 4.23
C GLU A 42 -10.01 -16.17 3.05
N LYS A 43 -11.26 -16.62 3.22
CA LYS A 43 -12.29 -16.33 2.24
C LYS A 43 -12.47 -14.82 2.30
N LYS A 44 -12.06 -14.11 1.24
CA LYS A 44 -12.49 -12.74 1.03
C LYS A 44 -14.01 -12.81 0.88
N GLY A 45 -14.72 -12.62 1.98
CA GLY A 45 -16.14 -12.38 1.92
C GLY A 45 -16.38 -11.09 1.13
N GLU A 46 -17.63 -10.73 0.93
CA GLU A 46 -18.01 -9.45 0.32
C GLU A 46 -17.53 -8.22 1.13
N LYS A 47 -16.91 -8.44 2.30
CA LYS A 47 -16.44 -7.42 3.25
C LYS A 47 -14.93 -7.24 3.17
N ASP A 48 -14.52 -6.00 3.40
CA ASP A 48 -13.14 -5.56 3.48
C ASP A 48 -12.41 -6.16 4.70
N ILE A 49 -11.08 -6.31 4.59
CA ILE A 49 -10.20 -6.79 5.66
C ILE A 49 -9.86 -5.61 6.58
N PRO A 50 -10.26 -5.67 7.86
CA PRO A 50 -10.08 -4.54 8.76
C PRO A 50 -8.60 -4.24 8.99
N GLY A 51 -8.25 -2.96 8.85
CA GLY A 51 -6.89 -2.45 9.00
C GLY A 51 -5.95 -2.72 7.81
N LEU A 52 -6.47 -3.27 6.70
CA LEU A 52 -5.69 -3.44 5.47
C LEU A 52 -6.33 -2.72 4.28
N THR A 53 -7.62 -2.94 4.04
CA THR A 53 -8.37 -2.34 2.93
C THR A 53 -9.23 -1.14 3.34
N ASP A 54 -9.64 -1.06 4.61
CA ASP A 54 -10.59 -0.06 5.10
C ASP A 54 -10.01 1.36 5.16
N THR A 55 -8.73 1.48 5.51
CA THR A 55 -8.06 2.77 5.73
C THR A 55 -6.99 3.00 4.69
N THR A 56 -6.88 4.22 4.19
CA THR A 56 -5.78 4.64 3.30
C THR A 56 -4.81 5.54 4.05
N VAL A 57 -3.53 5.15 4.08
CA VAL A 57 -2.48 5.99 4.65
C VAL A 57 -1.88 6.84 3.52
N PRO A 58 -1.92 8.19 3.63
CA PRO A 58 -1.35 9.04 2.61
C PRO A 58 0.16 8.96 2.60
N TYR A 59 0.77 9.16 1.43
CA TYR A 59 2.23 9.25 1.32
C TYR A 59 2.76 10.45 2.09
N GLY A 60 3.76 10.22 2.95
CA GLY A 60 4.26 11.25 3.88
C GLY A 60 5.02 12.40 3.21
N LEU A 61 5.51 12.22 1.99
CA LEU A 61 6.26 13.22 1.23
C LEU A 61 5.72 13.35 -0.19
N GLY A 62 5.61 14.59 -0.65
CA GLY A 62 5.29 14.89 -2.04
C GLY A 62 6.51 14.79 -2.97
N PRO A 63 6.29 14.89 -4.29
CA PRO A 63 7.36 14.92 -5.27
C PRO A 63 8.31 16.11 -5.05
N LYS A 64 9.63 15.88 -5.03
CA LYS A 64 10.65 16.93 -4.81
C LYS A 64 11.24 17.53 -6.09
N ARG A 65 11.39 16.72 -7.15
CA ARG A 65 12.03 17.12 -8.40
C ARG A 65 11.01 17.82 -9.29
N ALA A 66 11.38 18.93 -9.93
CA ALA A 66 10.49 19.71 -10.80
C ALA A 66 9.79 18.83 -11.85
N SER A 67 10.54 17.96 -12.54
CA SER A 67 9.97 17.03 -13.52
C SER A 67 8.94 16.06 -12.96
N ARG A 68 9.05 15.66 -11.68
CA ARG A 68 8.03 14.81 -11.02
C ARG A 68 6.81 15.62 -10.59
N ILE A 69 7.00 16.88 -10.18
CA ILE A 69 5.90 17.80 -9.84
C ILE A 69 5.09 18.12 -11.09
N CYS A 70 5.74 18.47 -12.21
CA CYS A 70 5.06 18.71 -13.48
C CYS A 70 4.25 17.49 -13.94
N LYS A 71 4.81 16.28 -13.84
CA LYS A 71 4.08 15.05 -14.18
C LYS A 71 2.88 14.81 -13.27
N PHE A 72 3.03 15.06 -11.97
CA PHE A 72 1.97 14.84 -10.99
C PHE A 72 0.77 15.78 -11.20
N PHE A 73 1.04 17.06 -11.45
CA PHE A 73 0.01 18.08 -11.67
C PHE A 73 -0.35 18.29 -13.15
N LYS A 74 0.27 17.56 -14.08
CA LYS A 74 0.12 17.70 -15.53
C LYS A 74 0.42 19.12 -16.03
N LEU A 75 1.51 19.73 -15.54
CA LEU A 75 1.96 21.07 -15.92
C LEU A 75 2.69 21.06 -17.27
N SER A 76 2.57 22.18 -17.98
CA SER A 76 3.34 22.48 -19.19
C SER A 76 4.74 23.01 -18.83
N LYS A 77 5.55 23.35 -19.84
CA LYS A 77 6.91 23.86 -19.63
C LYS A 77 6.89 25.33 -19.20
N GLU A 78 5.82 26.02 -19.57
CA GLU A 78 5.58 27.44 -19.37
C GLU A 78 5.10 27.76 -17.94
N ASP A 79 4.55 26.76 -17.23
CA ASP A 79 4.02 26.92 -15.88
C ASP A 79 5.12 27.02 -14.81
N ASP A 80 4.94 27.92 -13.84
CA ASP A 80 5.84 28.01 -12.68
C ASP A 80 5.60 26.87 -11.68
N VAL A 81 6.58 25.98 -11.55
CA VAL A 81 6.56 24.79 -10.70
C VAL A 81 6.59 25.13 -9.20
N HIS A 82 7.13 26.28 -8.80
CA HIS A 82 7.31 26.63 -7.39
C HIS A 82 5.98 26.81 -6.64
N LEU A 83 4.94 27.23 -7.34
CA LEU A 83 3.59 27.42 -6.81
C LEU A 83 2.92 26.08 -6.46
N TYR A 84 3.30 24.99 -7.15
CA TYR A 84 2.66 23.67 -7.02
C TYR A 84 3.42 22.71 -6.09
N ALA A 85 4.50 23.15 -5.44
CA ALA A 85 5.22 22.32 -4.48
C ALA A 85 4.34 22.02 -3.25
N VAL A 86 4.04 20.73 -3.03
CA VAL A 86 3.24 20.28 -1.88
C VAL A 86 3.98 20.58 -0.58
N ARG A 87 3.37 21.39 0.29
CA ARG A 87 3.90 21.76 1.61
C ARG A 87 3.22 20.94 2.68
N LYS A 88 4.02 20.31 3.55
CA LYS A 88 3.49 19.60 4.72
C LYS A 88 3.27 20.62 5.84
N PRO A 89 2.03 20.81 6.34
CA PRO A 89 1.80 21.63 7.52
C PRO A 89 2.49 20.98 8.72
N LEU A 90 3.18 21.80 9.51
CA LEU A 90 3.76 21.38 10.79
C LEU A 90 2.85 21.91 11.89
N ASN A 91 2.00 21.05 12.43
CA ASN A 91 1.27 21.38 13.64
C ASN A 91 2.26 21.22 14.80
N LYS A 92 2.64 22.34 15.42
CA LYS A 92 3.43 22.34 16.65
C LYS A 92 2.45 22.24 17.82
N GLU A 93 2.24 21.01 18.29
CA GLU A 93 1.88 20.73 19.68
C GLU A 93 3.02 19.93 20.31
#